data_AF-A0A9W7YP89-F1
#
_entry.id   AF-A0A9W7YP89-F1
#
_cell.length_a   1.000
_cell.length_b   1.000
_cell.length_c   1.000
_cell.angle_alpha   90.00
_cell.angle_beta   90.00
_cell.angle_gamma   90.00
#
_symmetry.space_group_name_H-M   'P 1'
#
loop_
_entity.id
_entity.type
_entity.pdbx_description
1 polymer ?
#
loop_
_entity_poly.entity_id
_entity_poly.type
_entity_poly.pdbx_seq_one_letter_code
_entity_poly.pdbx_strand_id
1 'polypeptide(L)'
;MFDKVKTVHITIQANYYSVTSLHLICSEMEKCLKQWPNVIELNLCFGFNYFSRLRADRNINRYQASMQPYVKTIGELLPRVSKLVLQGATQCEVLDEWFGDLALHYSNQLRYLDRDYCIVIDTPPLQTFNMLTNLNVTFGEFANYSTACAAASQLQHLRIYNIPCSVDESLPAVKTTTIVFPELRYLLLEYPRASNVFANIKAHASLPKLKLPCLETLHILFGGNYCPVLACAVLPTSMKSINIIGQYGILSVLDKCGVQRVEKLMMTALLNPTNNASDTKNLIKSLYDCNRVTRYGCLRLDKTLTLKPEDLETLTITHLQIGMEMDSAMVIAFITKLSRLVDIKFTNVSMEDPVLNLADPEINGDIGKTVVPFAAPINKTQRNRFQN
;
A
#
# COMPACT_ATOMS: atom_id res chain seq x y z
N MET A 1 1.01 -12.10 -39.63
CA MET A 1 1.10 -10.64 -39.41
C MET A 1 0.80 -10.40 -37.93
N PHE A 2 1.84 -10.29 -37.11
CA PHE A 2 1.76 -10.29 -35.63
C PHE A 2 1.92 -8.87 -35.05
N ASP A 3 1.26 -7.87 -35.64
CA ASP A 3 1.21 -6.49 -35.10
C ASP A 3 0.52 -6.36 -33.72
N LYS A 4 0.14 -7.49 -33.11
CA LYS A 4 -0.68 -7.54 -31.90
C LYS A 4 0.11 -7.72 -30.60
N VAL A 5 1.38 -8.14 -30.66
CA VAL A 5 2.15 -8.40 -29.44
C VAL A 5 2.67 -7.09 -28.86
N LYS A 6 1.95 -6.57 -27.86
CA LYS A 6 2.31 -5.35 -27.10
C LYS A 6 3.01 -5.65 -25.79
N THR A 7 2.79 -6.85 -25.25
CA THR A 7 3.27 -7.27 -23.94
C THR A 7 3.97 -8.61 -24.06
N VAL A 8 5.17 -8.70 -23.47
CA VAL A 8 5.95 -9.93 -23.39
C VAL A 8 6.17 -10.27 -21.92
N HIS A 9 5.84 -11.50 -21.55
CA HIS A 9 6.09 -12.05 -20.22
C HIS A 9 7.16 -13.13 -20.31
N ILE A 10 8.26 -12.94 -19.59
CA ILE A 10 9.38 -13.88 -19.53
C ILE A 10 9.56 -14.29 -18.07
N THR A 11 9.46 -15.58 -17.81
CA THR A 11 9.75 -16.16 -16.50
C THR A 11 10.99 -17.03 -16.60
N ILE A 12 12.01 -16.67 -15.83
CA ILE A 12 13.30 -17.36 -15.75
C ILE A 12 13.38 -18.00 -14.38
N GLN A 13 13.34 -19.34 -14.33
CA GLN A 13 13.62 -20.09 -13.11
C GLN A 13 15.03 -20.66 -13.18
N ALA A 14 15.98 -19.93 -12.61
CA ALA A 14 17.38 -20.32 -12.61
C ALA A 14 17.70 -21.11 -11.32
N ASN A 15 17.60 -22.43 -11.41
CA ASN A 15 17.94 -23.29 -10.27
C ASN A 15 19.44 -23.42 -10.03
N TYR A 16 20.28 -23.35 -11.09
CA TYR A 16 21.74 -23.51 -11.00
C TYR A 16 22.56 -22.75 -12.06
N TYR A 17 21.97 -22.34 -13.19
CA TYR A 17 22.69 -21.79 -14.36
C TYR A 17 22.01 -20.52 -14.93
N SER A 18 21.88 -19.45 -14.13
CA SER A 18 21.19 -18.20 -14.54
C SER A 18 21.73 -17.58 -15.82
N VAL A 19 23.05 -17.53 -15.98
CA VAL A 19 23.70 -16.95 -17.17
C VAL A 19 23.36 -17.77 -18.42
N THR A 20 23.39 -19.09 -18.33
CA THR A 20 23.01 -19.98 -19.43
C THR A 20 21.52 -19.83 -19.76
N SER A 21 20.65 -19.71 -18.75
CA SER A 21 19.23 -19.46 -18.98
C SER A 21 18.99 -18.14 -19.71
N LEU A 22 19.68 -17.06 -19.31
CA LEU A 22 19.61 -15.77 -19.99
C LEU A 22 20.09 -15.85 -21.45
N HIS A 23 21.19 -16.57 -21.69
CA HIS A 23 21.70 -16.79 -23.03
C HIS A 23 20.66 -17.46 -23.94
N LEU A 24 20.09 -18.57 -23.48
CA LEU A 24 19.08 -19.32 -24.23
C LEU A 24 17.85 -18.46 -24.49
N ILE A 25 17.38 -17.72 -23.50
CA ILE A 25 16.22 -16.84 -23.63
C ILE A 25 16.49 -15.73 -24.65
N CYS A 26 17.63 -15.06 -24.58
CA CYS A 26 17.97 -14.01 -25.54
C CYS A 26 18.08 -14.57 -26.97
N SER A 27 18.67 -15.77 -27.13
CA SER A 27 18.75 -16.44 -28.44
C SER A 27 17.37 -16.80 -29.00
N GLU A 28 16.45 -17.29 -28.16
CA GLU A 28 15.08 -17.58 -28.59
C GLU A 28 14.29 -16.29 -28.87
N MET A 29 14.48 -15.24 -28.07
CA MET A 29 13.90 -13.92 -28.36
C MET A 29 14.36 -13.42 -29.73
N GLU A 30 15.66 -13.46 -30.02
CA GLU A 30 16.20 -13.04 -31.32
C GLU A 30 15.52 -13.73 -32.51
N LYS A 31 15.26 -15.04 -32.40
CA LYS A 31 14.50 -15.80 -33.41
C LYS A 31 13.05 -15.33 -33.53
N CYS A 32 12.41 -14.99 -32.41
CA CYS A 32 11.00 -14.62 -32.34
C CYS A 32 10.72 -13.16 -32.71
N LEU A 33 11.68 -12.25 -32.57
CA LEU A 33 11.46 -10.79 -32.69
C LEU A 33 11.02 -10.29 -34.05
N LYS A 34 11.34 -11.02 -35.12
CA LYS A 34 10.74 -10.73 -36.45
C LYS A 34 9.21 -10.75 -36.42
N GLN A 35 8.62 -11.36 -35.39
CA GLN A 35 7.19 -11.46 -35.17
C GLN A 35 6.68 -10.47 -34.10
N TRP A 36 7.53 -9.78 -33.35
CA TRP A 36 7.14 -8.90 -32.23
C TRP A 36 7.66 -7.45 -32.38
N PRO A 37 7.32 -6.72 -33.45
CA PRO A 37 7.90 -5.40 -33.72
C PRO A 37 7.46 -4.28 -32.75
N ASN A 38 6.43 -4.52 -31.93
CA ASN A 38 5.73 -3.47 -31.18
C ASN A 38 5.59 -3.78 -29.68
N VAL A 39 6.55 -4.50 -29.09
CA VAL A 39 6.57 -4.74 -27.65
C VAL A 39 6.83 -3.43 -26.91
N ILE A 40 5.89 -3.05 -26.07
CA ILE A 40 5.94 -1.83 -25.24
C ILE A 40 5.97 -2.15 -23.74
N GLU A 41 5.64 -3.38 -23.36
CA GLU A 41 5.64 -3.88 -21.99
C GLU A 41 6.49 -5.15 -21.89
N LEU A 42 7.44 -5.13 -20.96
CA LEU A 42 8.27 -6.28 -20.59
C LEU A 42 8.01 -6.63 -19.13
N ASN A 43 7.50 -7.84 -18.92
CA ASN A 43 7.28 -8.42 -17.61
C ASN A 43 8.29 -9.54 -17.40
N LEU A 44 9.27 -9.31 -16.55
CA LEU A 44 10.40 -10.21 -16.34
C LEU A 44 10.39 -10.74 -14.90
N CYS A 45 10.26 -12.05 -14.75
CA CYS A 45 10.31 -12.72 -13.46
C CYS A 45 11.57 -13.58 -13.38
N PHE A 46 12.48 -13.31 -12.44
CA PHE A 46 13.75 -14.02 -12.29
C PHE A 46 13.85 -14.71 -10.92
N GLY A 47 13.62 -16.01 -10.90
CA GLY A 47 13.71 -16.83 -9.68
C GLY A 47 15.11 -17.42 -9.47
N PHE A 48 15.64 -17.24 -8.27
CA PHE A 48 16.71 -18.04 -7.70
C PHE A 48 16.17 -18.90 -6.56
N ASN A 49 16.56 -20.17 -6.52
CA ASN A 49 16.44 -20.92 -5.28
C ASN A 49 17.50 -20.44 -4.27
N TYR A 50 17.32 -20.83 -3.00
CA TYR A 50 18.19 -20.40 -1.89
C TYR A 50 19.69 -20.64 -2.17
N PHE A 51 20.04 -21.82 -2.68
CA PHE A 51 21.44 -22.18 -2.96
C PHE A 51 22.04 -21.38 -4.11
N SER A 52 21.28 -21.13 -5.18
CA SER A 52 21.73 -20.30 -6.30
C SER A 52 21.91 -18.86 -5.92
N ARG A 53 21.02 -18.30 -5.10
CA ARG A 53 21.19 -16.97 -4.51
C ARG A 53 22.50 -16.88 -3.73
N LEU A 54 22.70 -17.77 -2.75
CA LEU A 54 23.94 -17.78 -1.96
C LEU A 54 25.20 -17.91 -2.83
N ARG A 55 25.13 -18.70 -3.89
CA ARG A 55 26.26 -18.86 -4.83
C ARG A 55 26.51 -17.61 -5.66
N ALA A 56 25.45 -16.95 -6.12
CA ALA A 56 25.51 -15.70 -6.86
C ALA A 56 26.10 -14.60 -5.99
N ASP A 57 25.56 -14.42 -4.78
CA ASP A 57 26.01 -13.39 -3.83
C ASP A 57 27.49 -13.61 -3.43
N ARG A 58 27.92 -14.87 -3.19
CA ARG A 58 29.34 -15.19 -2.94
C ARG A 58 30.28 -14.87 -4.10
N ASN A 59 29.77 -14.77 -5.32
CA ASN A 59 30.54 -14.51 -6.54
C ASN A 59 29.97 -13.29 -7.30
N ILE A 60 29.49 -12.30 -6.55
CA ILE A 60 28.71 -11.16 -7.05
C ILE A 60 29.32 -10.51 -8.29
N ASN A 61 30.59 -10.10 -8.21
CA ASN A 61 31.34 -9.47 -9.30
C ASN A 61 31.35 -10.31 -10.60
N ARG A 62 31.52 -11.64 -10.46
CA ARG A 62 31.57 -12.54 -11.62
C ARG A 62 30.19 -12.70 -12.25
N TYR A 63 29.15 -12.81 -11.44
CA TYR A 63 27.78 -12.93 -11.94
C TYR A 63 27.31 -11.63 -12.59
N GLN A 64 27.54 -10.48 -11.96
CA GLN A 64 27.27 -9.17 -12.54
C GLN A 64 27.93 -9.04 -13.91
N ALA A 65 29.25 -9.21 -14.00
CA ALA A 65 29.98 -9.11 -15.27
C ALA A 65 29.45 -10.07 -16.35
N SER A 66 28.97 -11.25 -15.96
CA SER A 66 28.41 -12.24 -16.89
C SER A 66 26.97 -11.91 -17.30
N MET A 67 26.21 -11.20 -16.46
CA MET A 67 24.81 -10.84 -16.71
C MET A 67 24.65 -9.50 -17.45
N GLN A 68 25.59 -8.56 -17.26
CA GLN A 68 25.60 -7.23 -17.90
C GLN A 68 25.37 -7.24 -19.41
N PRO A 69 26.04 -8.11 -20.21
CA PRO A 69 25.84 -8.11 -21.67
C PRO A 69 24.37 -8.32 -22.07
N TYR A 70 23.60 -9.06 -21.27
CA TYR A 70 22.20 -9.33 -21.55
C TYR A 70 21.28 -8.13 -21.32
N VAL A 71 21.67 -7.13 -20.53
CA VAL A 71 20.94 -5.86 -20.45
C VAL A 71 20.89 -5.21 -21.83
N LYS A 72 22.05 -5.08 -22.46
CA LYS A 72 22.19 -4.51 -23.80
C LYS A 72 21.46 -5.38 -24.84
N THR A 73 21.66 -6.69 -24.81
CA THR A 73 20.96 -7.60 -25.73
C THR A 73 19.45 -7.46 -25.60
N ILE A 74 18.87 -7.54 -24.39
CA ILE A 74 17.43 -7.37 -24.19
C ILE A 74 16.95 -5.99 -24.68
N GLY A 75 17.72 -4.94 -24.40
CA GLY A 75 17.47 -3.58 -24.86
C GLY A 75 17.39 -3.44 -26.39
N GLU A 76 18.36 -3.99 -27.10
CA GLU A 76 18.41 -4.01 -28.57
C GLU A 76 17.27 -4.83 -29.17
N LEU A 77 16.93 -5.94 -28.51
CA LEU A 77 15.86 -6.83 -28.92
C LEU A 77 14.47 -6.19 -28.71
N LEU A 78 14.29 -5.41 -27.64
CA LEU A 78 13.01 -4.79 -27.26
C LEU A 78 13.13 -3.27 -27.10
N PRO A 79 13.46 -2.52 -28.17
CA PRO A 79 13.90 -1.13 -28.06
C PRO A 79 12.80 -0.14 -27.67
N ARG A 80 11.52 -0.55 -27.60
CA ARG A 80 10.36 0.33 -27.37
C ARG A 80 9.65 0.09 -26.03
N VAL A 81 10.29 -0.65 -25.12
CA VAL A 81 9.73 -0.90 -23.79
C VAL A 81 9.54 0.42 -23.04
N SER A 82 8.29 0.70 -22.71
CA SER A 82 7.85 1.87 -21.93
C SER A 82 7.24 1.47 -20.58
N LYS A 83 6.94 0.19 -20.39
CA LYS A 83 6.46 -0.39 -19.14
C LYS A 83 7.33 -1.59 -18.78
N LEU A 84 7.94 -1.54 -17.61
CA LEU A 84 8.83 -2.59 -17.11
C LEU A 84 8.30 -3.11 -15.77
N VAL A 85 7.98 -4.39 -15.70
CA VAL A 85 7.61 -5.07 -14.46
C VAL A 85 8.67 -6.12 -14.17
N LEU A 86 9.36 -5.97 -13.04
CA LEU A 86 10.49 -6.78 -12.62
C LEU A 86 10.10 -7.52 -11.35
N GLN A 87 10.13 -8.84 -11.42
CA GLN A 87 9.76 -9.73 -10.32
C GLN A 87 10.87 -10.74 -10.11
N GLY A 88 10.95 -11.33 -8.91
CA GLY A 88 11.89 -12.43 -8.71
C GLY A 88 12.45 -12.57 -7.32
N ALA A 89 13.61 -13.22 -7.23
CA ALA A 89 14.25 -13.55 -5.97
C ALA A 89 14.42 -12.29 -5.10
N THR A 90 13.82 -12.33 -3.92
CA THR A 90 13.95 -11.28 -2.92
C THR A 90 15.37 -11.28 -2.35
N GLN A 91 15.93 -10.09 -2.10
CA GLN A 91 17.24 -9.88 -1.48
C GLN A 91 18.43 -10.50 -2.24
N CYS A 92 18.43 -10.44 -3.58
CA CYS A 92 19.57 -10.89 -4.37
C CYS A 92 20.22 -9.68 -5.02
N GLU A 93 21.35 -9.24 -4.46
CA GLU A 93 22.08 -8.03 -4.87
C GLU A 93 22.40 -8.05 -6.38
N VAL A 94 22.85 -9.21 -6.88
CA VAL A 94 23.13 -9.43 -8.31
C VAL A 94 21.92 -9.11 -9.20
N LEU A 95 20.71 -9.51 -8.79
CA LEU A 95 19.50 -9.24 -9.57
C LEU A 95 19.02 -7.81 -9.38
N ASP A 96 19.15 -7.26 -8.18
CA ASP A 96 18.71 -5.90 -7.88
C ASP A 96 19.51 -4.86 -8.70
N GLU A 97 20.83 -5.07 -8.85
CA GLU A 97 21.66 -4.28 -9.76
C GLU A 97 21.31 -4.52 -11.23
N TRP A 98 21.23 -5.79 -11.67
CA TRP A 98 20.94 -6.11 -13.07
C TRP A 98 19.58 -5.55 -13.52
N PHE A 99 18.57 -5.58 -12.65
CA PHE A 99 17.29 -4.93 -12.87
C PHE A 99 17.40 -3.40 -12.88
N GLY A 100 18.25 -2.82 -12.04
CA GLY A 100 18.60 -1.41 -12.09
C GLY A 100 19.19 -0.99 -13.43
N ASP A 101 20.18 -1.73 -13.93
CA ASP A 101 20.80 -1.47 -15.24
C ASP A 101 19.81 -1.62 -16.39
N LEU A 102 18.92 -2.60 -16.32
CA LEU A 102 17.86 -2.77 -17.32
C LEU A 102 16.87 -1.61 -17.29
N ALA A 103 16.44 -1.16 -16.11
CA ALA A 103 15.59 0.03 -15.99
C ALA A 103 16.31 1.28 -16.52
N LEU A 104 17.61 1.41 -16.23
CA LEU A 104 18.45 2.52 -16.66
C LEU A 104 18.61 2.55 -18.19
N HIS A 105 18.77 1.38 -18.83
CA HIS A 105 18.79 1.25 -20.27
C HIS A 105 17.54 1.88 -20.93
N TYR A 106 16.37 1.71 -20.31
CA TYR A 106 15.10 2.26 -20.81
C TYR A 106 14.75 3.65 -20.24
N SER A 107 15.61 4.26 -19.41
CA SER A 107 15.30 5.48 -18.64
C SER A 107 14.69 6.64 -19.43
N ASN A 108 15.08 6.81 -20.70
CA ASN A 108 14.59 7.88 -21.58
C ASN A 108 13.19 7.67 -22.16
N GLN A 109 12.62 6.46 -22.05
CA GLN A 109 11.31 6.13 -22.63
C GLN A 109 10.37 5.42 -21.64
N LEU A 110 10.90 5.01 -20.49
CA LEU A 110 10.15 4.29 -19.46
C LEU A 110 9.12 5.22 -18.81
N ARG A 111 7.85 4.85 -18.90
CA ARG A 111 6.69 5.54 -18.29
C ARG A 111 6.19 4.84 -17.03
N TYR A 112 6.40 3.53 -16.95
CA TYR A 112 5.97 2.71 -15.82
C TYR A 112 7.07 1.74 -15.41
N LEU A 113 7.39 1.73 -14.13
CA LEU A 113 8.34 0.81 -13.51
C LEU A 113 7.70 0.20 -12.27
N ASP A 114 7.63 -1.13 -12.22
CA ASP A 114 7.18 -1.88 -11.06
C ASP A 114 8.19 -2.95 -10.72
N ARG A 115 8.72 -2.92 -9.50
CA ARG A 115 9.68 -3.91 -9.01
C ARG A 115 9.32 -4.32 -7.60
N ASP A 116 8.90 -5.57 -7.43
CA ASP A 116 8.57 -6.23 -6.14
C ASP A 116 9.70 -6.22 -5.08
N TYR A 117 10.90 -5.72 -5.41
CA TYR A 117 12.03 -5.54 -4.50
C TYR A 117 12.84 -4.23 -4.70
N CYS A 118 14.08 -4.19 -4.21
CA CYS A 118 14.98 -3.05 -4.38
C CYS A 118 15.34 -2.86 -5.87
N ILE A 119 15.52 -1.61 -6.29
CA ILE A 119 16.21 -1.27 -7.54
C ILE A 119 17.48 -0.54 -7.14
N VAL A 120 18.63 -1.16 -7.35
CA VAL A 120 19.93 -0.56 -7.09
C VAL A 120 20.39 0.13 -8.37
N ILE A 121 20.54 1.45 -8.31
CA ILE A 121 21.09 2.26 -9.40
C ILE A 121 22.41 2.85 -8.89
N ASP A 122 23.50 2.13 -9.13
CA ASP A 122 24.84 2.46 -8.60
C ASP A 122 25.58 3.53 -9.40
N THR A 123 24.91 4.21 -10.35
CA THR A 123 25.55 5.24 -11.16
C THR A 123 25.43 6.65 -10.54
N PRO A 124 26.52 7.26 -10.05
CA PRO A 124 26.53 8.67 -9.65
C PRO A 124 26.52 9.60 -10.88
N PRO A 125 26.06 10.85 -10.67
CA PRO A 125 24.69 11.29 -10.94
C PRO A 125 24.51 11.66 -12.43
N LEU A 126 23.32 11.44 -13.00
CA LEU A 126 22.66 12.29 -14.03
C LEU A 126 21.63 11.56 -14.89
N GLN A 127 21.52 10.24 -14.85
CA GLN A 127 20.45 9.60 -15.60
C GLN A 127 19.12 9.73 -14.85
N THR A 128 18.37 10.75 -15.26
CA THR A 128 17.00 11.00 -14.83
C THR A 128 16.04 10.19 -15.66
N PHE A 129 14.99 9.67 -15.03
CA PHE A 129 13.90 9.04 -15.75
C PHE A 129 12.98 10.14 -16.32
N ASN A 130 13.28 10.55 -17.55
CA ASN A 130 12.66 11.70 -18.20
C ASN A 130 11.25 11.44 -18.76
N MET A 131 10.67 10.27 -18.53
CA MET A 131 9.30 9.96 -18.93
C MET A 131 8.52 9.19 -17.86
N LEU A 132 9.12 8.92 -16.69
CA LEU A 132 8.56 7.99 -15.71
C LEU A 132 7.47 8.67 -14.89
N THR A 133 6.22 8.28 -15.17
CA THR A 133 5.03 8.82 -14.49
C THR A 133 4.52 7.89 -13.39
N ASN A 134 4.86 6.60 -13.44
CA ASN A 134 4.37 5.57 -12.53
C ASN A 134 5.53 4.75 -11.98
N LEU A 135 5.68 4.72 -10.65
CA LEU A 135 6.72 3.96 -9.97
C LEU A 135 6.12 3.16 -8.82
N ASN A 136 6.29 1.85 -8.86
CA ASN A 136 6.03 0.95 -7.74
C ASN A 136 7.37 0.37 -7.27
N VAL A 137 7.73 0.64 -6.01
CA VAL A 137 9.00 0.19 -5.44
C VAL A 137 8.83 -0.34 -4.03
N THR A 138 9.61 -1.36 -3.72
CA THR A 138 9.79 -1.82 -2.35
C THR A 138 10.75 -0.91 -1.62
N PHE A 139 10.49 -0.71 -0.35
CA PHE A 139 11.33 0.10 0.51
C PHE A 139 12.02 -0.81 1.53
N GLY A 140 12.95 -1.63 1.06
CA GLY A 140 13.83 -2.38 1.96
C GLY A 140 15.02 -1.55 2.44
N GLU A 141 15.48 -0.64 1.58
CA GLU A 141 16.79 0.01 1.69
C GLU A 141 16.73 1.46 1.20
N PHE A 142 17.60 2.31 1.77
CA PHE A 142 17.69 3.75 1.45
C PHE A 142 17.94 4.01 -0.04
N ALA A 143 18.60 3.08 -0.75
CA ALA A 143 18.83 3.14 -2.19
C ALA A 143 17.53 3.41 -2.98
N ASN A 144 16.36 2.96 -2.52
CA ASN A 144 15.10 3.17 -3.24
C ASN A 144 14.59 4.63 -3.19
N TYR A 145 15.09 5.46 -2.28
CA TYR A 145 14.81 6.91 -2.32
C TYR A 145 15.46 7.54 -3.56
N SER A 146 16.64 7.08 -3.99
CA SER A 146 17.38 7.70 -5.09
C SER A 146 16.61 7.60 -6.41
N THR A 147 15.99 6.44 -6.68
CA THR A 147 15.18 6.22 -7.89
C THR A 147 13.96 7.13 -7.93
N ALA A 148 13.24 7.26 -6.82
CA ALA A 148 12.11 8.20 -6.73
C ALA A 148 12.56 9.66 -6.88
N CYS A 149 13.71 10.03 -6.32
CA CYS A 149 14.31 11.35 -6.50
C CYS A 149 14.68 11.64 -7.95
N ALA A 150 15.26 10.65 -8.65
CA ALA A 150 15.70 10.78 -10.05
C ALA A 150 14.53 10.99 -11.03
N ALA A 151 13.31 10.64 -10.63
CA ALA A 151 12.08 10.80 -11.41
C ALA A 151 11.11 11.85 -10.83
N ALA A 152 11.51 12.57 -9.78
CA ALA A 152 10.58 13.35 -8.96
C ALA A 152 9.79 14.41 -9.74
N SER A 153 10.39 15.00 -10.77
CA SER A 153 9.77 16.07 -11.59
C SER A 153 8.60 15.61 -12.44
N GLN A 154 8.43 14.31 -12.69
CA GLN A 154 7.42 13.78 -13.62
C GLN A 154 6.50 12.73 -13.01
N LEU A 155 6.88 12.14 -11.88
CA LEU A 155 6.09 11.13 -11.21
C LEU A 155 4.69 11.65 -10.87
N GLN A 156 3.68 10.95 -11.35
CA GLN A 156 2.26 11.20 -11.08
C GLN A 156 1.70 10.17 -10.09
N HIS A 157 2.22 8.94 -10.14
CA HIS A 157 1.83 7.83 -9.29
C HIS A 157 3.06 7.20 -8.65
N LEU A 158 3.08 7.16 -7.32
CA LEU A 158 4.12 6.52 -6.53
C LEU A 158 3.48 5.54 -5.57
N ARG A 159 3.89 4.27 -5.66
CA ARG A 159 3.59 3.24 -4.67
C ARG A 159 4.88 2.82 -4.00
N ILE A 160 4.87 2.85 -2.68
CA ILE A 160 5.96 2.41 -1.83
C ILE A 160 5.41 1.34 -0.90
N TYR A 161 5.96 0.12 -0.95
CA TYR A 161 5.53 -0.98 -0.07
C TYR A 161 6.70 -1.60 0.69
N ASN A 162 6.37 -2.36 1.74
CA ASN A 162 7.30 -2.91 2.71
C ASN A 162 8.20 -1.85 3.37
N ILE A 163 7.66 -0.66 3.64
CA ILE A 163 8.40 0.42 4.31
C ILE A 163 9.00 -0.09 5.62
N PRO A 164 10.33 0.02 5.82
CA PRO A 164 10.94 -0.51 7.01
C PRO A 164 10.54 0.41 8.17
N CYS A 165 10.08 -0.19 9.25
CA CYS A 165 9.62 0.58 10.39
C CYS A 165 10.81 1.26 11.10
N SER A 166 11.99 0.64 11.12
CA SER A 166 13.22 1.23 11.65
C SER A 166 14.12 1.73 10.52
N VAL A 167 14.56 2.98 10.63
CA VAL A 167 15.70 3.47 9.87
C VAL A 167 16.95 2.98 10.59
N ASP A 168 17.85 2.28 9.91
CA ASP A 168 19.13 1.89 10.50
C ASP A 168 19.90 3.16 10.91
N GLU A 169 20.26 3.25 12.20
CA GLU A 169 21.01 4.38 12.76
C GLU A 169 22.40 4.52 12.10
N SER A 170 22.87 3.46 11.42
CA SER A 170 24.11 3.46 10.67
C SER A 170 24.07 4.30 9.39
N LEU A 171 22.89 4.76 8.95
CA LEU A 171 22.79 5.58 7.75
C LEU A 171 23.48 6.93 7.98
N PRO A 172 24.39 7.34 7.07
CA PRO A 172 25.10 8.59 7.19
C PRO A 172 24.10 9.74 7.32
N ALA A 173 24.40 10.72 8.17
CA ALA A 173 23.58 11.92 8.34
C ALA A 173 23.49 12.68 7.00
N VAL A 174 22.50 12.32 6.18
CA VAL A 174 22.23 13.01 4.94
C VAL A 174 21.78 14.42 5.33
N LYS A 175 22.49 15.45 4.86
CA LYS A 175 22.02 16.83 4.97
C LYS A 175 20.58 16.84 4.49
N THR A 176 19.66 17.35 5.30
CA THR A 176 18.21 17.32 5.03
C THR A 176 17.93 17.91 3.65
N THR A 177 17.80 17.05 2.65
CA THR A 177 17.43 17.44 1.30
C THR A 177 15.93 17.58 1.25
N THR A 178 15.44 18.67 0.67
CA THR A 178 14.03 18.78 0.33
C THR A 178 13.84 18.18 -1.05
N ILE A 179 13.00 17.17 -1.16
CA ILE A 179 12.60 16.57 -2.44
C ILE A 179 11.21 17.11 -2.77
N VAL A 180 11.06 17.66 -3.98
CA VAL A 180 9.80 18.20 -4.46
C VAL A 180 9.26 17.30 -5.56
N PHE A 181 8.04 16.83 -5.39
CA PHE A 181 7.31 16.07 -6.41
C PHE A 181 6.18 16.95 -6.98
N PRO A 182 6.47 17.79 -7.99
CA PRO A 182 5.51 18.79 -8.48
C PRO A 182 4.27 18.14 -9.11
N GLU A 183 4.40 16.99 -9.76
CA GLU A 183 3.32 16.37 -10.54
C GLU A 183 2.64 15.19 -9.83
N LEU A 184 3.09 14.83 -8.61
CA LEU A 184 2.61 13.63 -7.93
C LEU A 184 1.17 13.80 -7.44
N ARG A 185 0.25 13.03 -8.03
CA ARG A 185 -1.19 13.05 -7.72
C ARG A 185 -1.63 11.89 -6.86
N TYR A 186 -0.95 10.75 -6.93
CA TYR A 186 -1.28 9.53 -6.21
C TYR A 186 -0.08 9.00 -5.43
N LEU A 187 -0.24 8.82 -4.12
CA LEU A 187 0.74 8.20 -3.24
C LEU A 187 0.10 7.05 -2.46
N LEU A 188 0.67 5.85 -2.59
CA LEU A 188 0.32 4.69 -1.78
C LEU A 188 1.53 4.28 -0.95
N LEU A 189 1.37 4.27 0.38
CA LEU A 189 2.33 3.79 1.35
C LEU A 189 1.79 2.51 1.97
N GLU A 190 2.51 1.40 1.84
CA GLU A 190 2.11 0.09 2.37
C GLU A 190 3.19 -0.47 3.29
N TYR A 191 2.78 -0.77 4.52
CA TYR A 191 3.65 -1.32 5.55
C TYR A 191 3.38 -2.82 5.75
N PRO A 192 4.35 -3.61 6.24
CA PRO A 192 4.13 -5.01 6.58
C PRO A 192 3.11 -5.17 7.73
N ARG A 193 2.10 -6.03 7.57
CA ARG A 193 1.05 -6.27 8.59
C ARG A 193 1.57 -6.79 9.94
N ALA A 194 2.66 -7.57 9.94
CA ALA A 194 3.12 -8.33 11.12
C ALA A 194 4.01 -7.52 12.08
N SER A 195 4.02 -6.20 11.96
CA SER A 195 5.01 -5.32 12.58
C SER A 195 4.60 -4.91 14.02
N ASN A 196 4.35 -5.87 14.91
CA ASN A 196 4.06 -5.56 16.33
C ASN A 196 5.31 -5.14 17.13
N VAL A 197 6.50 -5.21 16.53
CA VAL A 197 7.80 -5.06 17.21
C VAL A 197 8.20 -3.58 17.44
N PHE A 198 7.40 -2.61 17.01
CA PHE A 198 7.93 -1.28 16.68
C PHE A 198 7.48 -0.13 17.60
N ALA A 199 7.38 -0.38 18.90
CA ALA A 199 6.94 0.63 19.87
C ALA A 199 7.89 1.84 20.05
N ASN A 200 9.15 1.77 19.59
CA ASN A 200 10.20 2.71 20.02
C ASN A 200 11.00 3.39 18.88
N ILE A 201 10.45 3.56 17.69
CA ILE A 201 11.17 4.30 16.63
C ILE A 201 11.14 5.79 16.98
N LYS A 202 12.29 6.33 17.38
CA LYS A 202 12.46 7.78 17.56
C LYS A 202 12.44 8.45 16.18
N ALA A 203 11.81 9.61 16.10
CA ALA A 203 11.82 10.41 14.88
C ALA A 203 13.27 10.77 14.53
N HIS A 204 13.78 10.26 13.39
CA HIS A 204 15.11 10.59 12.92
C HIS A 204 15.12 11.98 12.27
N ALA A 205 16.03 12.85 12.72
CA ALA A 205 16.20 14.20 12.21
C ALA A 205 16.78 14.27 10.78
N SER A 206 17.18 13.13 10.20
CA SER A 206 17.91 13.04 8.91
C SER A 206 17.04 12.65 7.71
N LEU A 207 15.73 12.47 7.87
CA LEU A 207 14.87 12.11 6.75
C LEU A 207 14.70 13.31 5.79
N PRO A 208 14.68 13.06 4.46
CA PRO A 208 14.45 14.12 3.50
C PRO A 208 13.04 14.69 3.67
N LYS A 209 12.91 16.00 3.51
CA LYS A 209 11.62 16.70 3.56
C LYS A 209 10.92 16.52 2.23
N LEU A 210 9.75 15.90 2.21
CA LEU A 210 8.98 15.70 0.97
C LEU A 210 7.99 16.86 0.77
N LYS A 211 7.96 17.47 -0.41
CA LYS A 211 6.91 18.44 -0.79
C LYS A 211 6.05 17.85 -1.89
N LEU A 212 4.75 17.70 -1.63
CA LEU A 212 3.79 17.03 -2.51
C LEU A 212 2.65 17.99 -2.91
N PRO A 213 2.94 19.12 -3.60
CA PRO A 213 1.98 20.21 -3.80
C PRO A 213 0.72 19.85 -4.60
N CYS A 214 0.79 18.82 -5.47
CA CYS A 214 -0.32 18.40 -6.33
C CYS A 214 -0.92 17.06 -5.91
N LEU A 215 -0.63 16.57 -4.70
CA LEU A 215 -1.17 15.29 -4.24
C LEU A 215 -2.69 15.36 -4.15
N GLU A 216 -3.38 14.48 -4.86
CA GLU A 216 -4.84 14.39 -4.85
C GLU A 216 -5.32 13.23 -3.98
N THR A 217 -4.55 12.13 -3.96
CA THR A 217 -4.93 10.87 -3.33
C THR A 217 -3.78 10.29 -2.51
N LEU A 218 -4.05 10.04 -1.23
CA LEU A 218 -3.11 9.42 -0.30
C LEU A 218 -3.71 8.13 0.27
N HIS A 219 -2.99 7.02 0.10
CA HIS A 219 -3.32 5.76 0.74
C HIS A 219 -2.20 5.36 1.70
N ILE A 220 -2.57 4.96 2.90
CA ILE A 220 -1.66 4.43 3.91
C ILE A 220 -2.23 3.11 4.41
N LEU A 221 -1.54 2.00 4.16
CA LEU A 221 -2.00 0.66 4.50
C LEU A 221 -1.09 0.02 5.55
N PHE A 222 -1.71 -0.51 6.61
CA PHE A 222 -1.10 -1.32 7.66
C PHE A 222 0.06 -0.69 8.43
N GLY A 223 0.18 0.63 8.49
CA GLY A 223 1.28 1.19 9.27
C GLY A 223 1.05 1.04 10.77
N GLY A 224 2.16 0.78 11.48
CA GLY A 224 2.18 0.69 12.93
C GLY A 224 2.19 2.07 13.59
N ASN A 225 3.07 2.23 14.57
CA ASN A 225 3.13 3.43 15.40
C ASN A 225 3.95 4.58 14.79
N TYR A 226 4.44 4.48 13.55
CA TYR A 226 5.22 5.54 12.92
C TYR A 226 5.12 5.51 11.39
N CYS A 227 5.19 6.69 10.77
CA CYS A 227 5.19 6.87 9.31
C CYS A 227 6.34 7.82 8.92
N PRO A 228 7.58 7.31 8.75
CA PRO A 228 8.74 8.16 8.50
C PRO A 228 8.59 9.02 7.25
N VAL A 229 8.00 8.45 6.19
CA VAL A 229 7.80 9.13 4.90
C VAL A 229 6.94 10.39 5.06
N LEU A 230 5.91 10.35 5.92
CA LEU A 230 5.01 11.50 6.12
C LEU A 230 5.43 12.42 7.26
N ALA A 231 6.24 11.96 8.21
CA ALA A 231 6.67 12.76 9.36
C ALA A 231 7.35 14.08 8.96
N CYS A 232 7.99 14.09 7.79
CA CYS A 232 8.62 15.28 7.19
C CYS A 232 7.95 15.72 5.88
N ALA A 233 6.76 15.22 5.56
CA ALA A 233 6.06 15.60 4.33
C ALA A 233 5.25 16.89 4.52
N VAL A 234 5.22 17.70 3.45
CA VAL A 234 4.31 18.83 3.29
C VAL A 234 3.27 18.43 2.26
N LEU A 235 2.06 18.19 2.76
CA LEU A 235 0.88 17.82 1.99
C LEU A 235 0.14 19.08 1.51
N PRO A 236 -0.66 19.00 0.44
CA PRO A 236 -1.48 20.13 0.01
C PRO A 236 -2.64 20.36 0.98
N THR A 237 -3.16 21.58 1.00
CA THR A 237 -4.25 22.00 1.89
C THR A 237 -5.64 21.47 1.49
N SER A 238 -5.74 20.81 0.33
CA SER A 238 -6.96 20.16 -0.16
C SER A 238 -6.58 18.90 -0.92
N MET A 239 -7.35 17.82 -0.72
CA MET A 239 -7.15 16.54 -1.40
C MET A 239 -8.49 15.92 -1.77
N LYS A 240 -8.53 15.11 -2.83
CA LYS A 240 -9.73 14.36 -3.21
C LYS A 240 -9.97 13.20 -2.25
N SER A 241 -8.93 12.46 -1.90
CA SER A 241 -9.10 11.24 -1.09
C SER A 241 -7.94 10.96 -0.17
N ILE A 242 -8.26 10.55 1.05
CA ILE A 242 -7.33 9.93 1.98
C ILE A 242 -7.92 8.62 2.48
N ASN A 243 -7.15 7.55 2.37
CA ASN A 243 -7.53 6.24 2.87
C ASN A 243 -6.44 5.70 3.81
N ILE A 244 -6.79 5.46 5.06
CA ILE A 244 -5.85 5.05 6.11
C ILE A 244 -6.33 3.75 6.71
N ILE A 245 -5.41 2.80 6.84
CA ILE A 245 -5.54 1.62 7.68
C ILE A 245 -4.30 1.60 8.56
N GLY A 246 -4.43 1.90 9.85
CA GLY A 246 -3.25 2.03 10.71
C GLY A 246 -3.56 2.34 12.16
N GLN A 247 -2.50 2.40 12.96
CA GLN A 247 -2.55 2.69 14.40
C GLN A 247 -2.43 4.19 14.71
N TYR A 248 -2.55 4.54 15.99
CA TYR A 248 -2.42 5.90 16.53
C TYR A 248 -1.25 6.70 15.92
N GLY A 249 -0.09 6.07 15.77
CA GLY A 249 1.11 6.75 15.28
C GLY A 249 0.98 7.36 13.89
N ILE A 250 0.40 6.63 12.92
CA ILE A 250 0.14 7.21 11.59
C ILE A 250 -0.85 8.35 11.70
N LEU A 251 -1.93 8.15 12.45
CA LEU A 251 -2.97 9.16 12.61
C LEU A 251 -2.36 10.45 13.17
N SER A 252 -1.39 10.33 14.10
CA SER A 252 -0.72 11.47 14.74
C SER A 252 0.19 12.19 13.77
N VAL A 253 0.91 11.45 12.93
CA VAL A 253 1.69 12.03 11.83
C VAL A 253 0.79 12.79 10.86
N LEU A 254 -0.34 12.21 10.47
CA LEU A 254 -1.26 12.84 9.52
C LEU A 254 -1.90 14.12 10.08
N ASP A 255 -2.28 14.11 11.37
CA ASP A 255 -2.80 15.29 12.06
C ASP A 255 -1.76 16.42 12.10
N LYS A 256 -0.50 16.08 12.39
CA LYS A 256 0.63 17.03 12.33
C LYS A 256 0.93 17.55 10.93
N CYS A 257 0.63 16.79 9.88
CA CYS A 257 0.72 17.30 8.51
C CYS A 257 -0.30 18.40 8.20
N GLY A 258 -1.25 18.68 9.10
CA GLY A 258 -2.22 19.77 8.95
C GLY A 258 -3.17 19.56 7.78
N VAL A 259 -3.53 18.30 7.51
CA VAL A 259 -4.40 17.93 6.40
C VAL A 259 -5.80 18.52 6.60
N GLN A 260 -6.21 19.33 5.63
CA GLN A 260 -7.52 19.97 5.60
C GLN A 260 -8.21 19.70 4.27
N ARG A 261 -9.52 19.99 4.23
CA ARG A 261 -10.35 19.97 3.01
C ARG A 261 -10.22 18.70 2.15
N VAL A 262 -10.34 17.53 2.79
CA VAL A 262 -10.41 16.25 2.10
C VAL A 262 -11.84 15.94 1.68
N GLU A 263 -12.10 15.63 0.40
CA GLU A 263 -13.46 15.30 -0.05
C GLU A 263 -13.93 13.93 0.42
N LYS A 264 -13.02 12.94 0.39
CA LYS A 264 -13.23 11.55 0.79
C LYS A 264 -12.22 11.13 1.86
N LEU A 265 -12.66 10.99 3.11
CA LEU A 265 -11.82 10.53 4.21
C LEU A 265 -12.27 9.12 4.64
N MET A 266 -11.40 8.13 4.42
CA MET A 266 -11.60 6.76 4.86
C MET A 266 -10.55 6.40 5.91
N MET A 267 -10.98 5.91 7.06
CA MET A 267 -10.10 5.60 8.17
C MET A 267 -10.51 4.28 8.80
N THR A 268 -9.56 3.35 8.88
CA THR A 268 -9.65 2.14 9.70
C THR A 268 -8.65 2.28 10.84
N ALA A 269 -9.17 2.61 12.02
CA ALA A 269 -8.35 2.79 13.22
C ALA A 269 -8.08 1.42 13.85
N LEU A 270 -6.82 1.01 13.81
CA LEU A 270 -6.34 -0.20 14.47
C LEU A 270 -5.83 0.18 15.86
N LEU A 271 -6.25 -0.53 16.89
CA LEU A 271 -5.69 -0.34 18.22
C LEU A 271 -4.53 -1.30 18.48
N ASN A 272 -3.57 -0.80 19.25
CA ASN A 272 -2.50 -1.56 19.84
C ASN A 272 -2.72 -1.57 21.36
N PRO A 273 -2.52 -2.69 22.08
CA PRO A 273 -2.62 -2.74 23.54
C PRO A 273 -1.85 -1.64 24.29
N THR A 274 -0.80 -1.10 23.68
CA THR A 274 0.02 -0.03 24.28
C THR A 274 -0.56 1.37 24.09
N ASN A 275 -1.51 1.56 23.18
CA ASN A 275 -2.01 2.88 22.81
C ASN A 275 -3.24 3.22 23.67
N ASN A 276 -3.25 4.44 24.22
CA ASN A 276 -4.39 4.95 24.95
C ASN A 276 -5.59 5.15 23.99
N ALA A 277 -6.69 4.47 24.27
CA ALA A 277 -7.93 4.59 23.50
C ALA A 277 -8.44 6.03 23.45
N SER A 278 -8.27 6.80 24.53
CA SER A 278 -8.66 8.21 24.61
C SER A 278 -7.88 9.07 23.60
N ASP A 279 -6.57 8.85 23.48
CA ASP A 279 -5.71 9.62 22.57
C ASP A 279 -6.06 9.31 21.11
N THR A 280 -6.31 8.03 20.80
CA THR A 280 -6.77 7.61 19.46
C THR A 280 -8.11 8.24 19.10
N LYS A 281 -9.06 8.26 20.05
CA LYS A 281 -10.36 8.92 19.88
C LYS A 281 -10.23 10.42 19.62
N ASN A 282 -9.45 11.13 20.44
CA ASN A 282 -9.24 12.58 20.29
C ASN A 282 -8.63 12.92 18.93
N LEU A 283 -7.74 12.06 18.45
CA LEU A 283 -7.08 12.20 17.17
C LEU A 283 -8.00 11.93 15.99
N ILE A 284 -8.85 10.90 16.07
CA ILE A 284 -9.92 10.67 15.07
C ILE A 284 -10.80 11.93 15.00
N LYS A 285 -11.21 12.47 16.15
CA LYS A 285 -12.01 13.69 16.21
C LYS A 285 -11.31 14.88 15.56
N SER A 286 -10.04 15.14 15.92
CA SER A 286 -9.22 16.20 15.33
C SER A 286 -9.17 16.12 13.80
N LEU A 287 -8.91 14.92 13.25
CA LEU A 287 -8.81 14.70 11.81
C LEU A 287 -10.13 14.98 11.09
N TYR A 288 -11.27 14.59 11.65
CA TYR A 288 -12.59 14.90 11.08
C TYR A 288 -12.99 16.37 11.27
N ASP A 289 -12.65 16.98 12.41
CA ASP A 289 -12.90 18.40 12.69
C ASP A 289 -12.13 19.33 11.73
N CYS A 290 -10.89 18.96 11.38
CA CYS A 290 -10.09 19.65 10.35
C CYS A 290 -10.66 19.47 8.93
N ASN A 291 -11.56 18.50 8.73
CA ASN A 291 -12.09 18.10 7.42
C ASN A 291 -13.63 18.21 7.36
N ARG A 292 -14.20 19.32 7.86
CA ARG A 292 -15.66 19.57 7.85
C ARG A 292 -16.32 19.58 6.47
N VAL A 293 -15.55 19.81 5.40
CA VAL A 293 -16.03 19.76 4.01
C VAL A 293 -16.08 18.35 3.41
N THR A 294 -15.72 17.33 4.20
CA THR A 294 -15.77 15.92 3.77
C THR A 294 -17.18 15.56 3.34
N ARG A 295 -17.31 15.09 2.09
CA ARG A 295 -18.57 14.61 1.51
C ARG A 295 -18.77 13.13 1.80
N TYR A 296 -17.68 12.37 1.85
CA TYR A 296 -17.68 10.96 2.17
C TYR A 296 -16.72 10.70 3.34
N GLY A 297 -17.27 10.62 4.55
CA GLY A 297 -16.54 10.19 5.74
C GLY A 297 -16.83 8.73 6.03
N CYS A 298 -15.81 7.87 6.04
CA CYS A 298 -15.92 6.46 6.38
C CYS A 298 -15.00 6.13 7.55
N LEU A 299 -15.59 5.74 8.68
CA LEU A 299 -14.85 5.31 9.87
C LEU A 299 -15.09 3.81 10.07
N ARG A 300 -14.00 3.05 10.17
CA ARG A 300 -14.00 1.63 10.53
C ARG A 300 -13.25 1.45 11.83
N LEU A 301 -13.93 0.85 12.80
CA LEU A 301 -13.42 0.63 14.14
C LEU A 301 -13.11 -0.84 14.34
N ASP A 302 -11.90 -1.13 14.78
CA ASP A 302 -11.54 -2.48 15.21
C ASP A 302 -12.22 -2.85 16.54
N LYS A 303 -12.23 -4.14 16.89
CA LYS A 303 -13.01 -4.72 17.99
C LYS A 303 -12.70 -4.13 19.37
N THR A 304 -11.56 -3.50 19.53
CA THR A 304 -10.99 -3.12 20.83
C THR A 304 -11.23 -1.65 21.19
N LEU A 305 -11.65 -0.79 20.25
CA LEU A 305 -11.82 0.63 20.52
C LEU A 305 -13.25 0.90 20.98
N THR A 306 -13.46 1.05 22.28
CA THR A 306 -14.77 1.44 22.81
C THR A 306 -15.04 2.92 22.48
N LEU A 307 -16.08 3.16 21.68
CA LEU A 307 -16.56 4.49 21.33
C LEU A 307 -18.02 4.60 21.74
N LYS A 308 -18.39 5.72 22.35
CA LYS A 308 -19.79 6.03 22.59
C LYS A 308 -20.34 6.87 21.44
N PRO A 309 -21.65 6.84 21.15
CA PRO A 309 -22.23 7.65 20.09
C PRO A 309 -21.94 9.15 20.20
N GLU A 310 -21.85 9.70 21.42
CA GLU A 310 -21.53 11.12 21.68
C GLU A 310 -20.15 11.51 21.13
N ASP A 311 -19.25 10.54 21.01
CA ASP A 311 -17.90 10.74 20.51
C ASP A 311 -17.86 10.99 19.01
N LEU A 312 -18.89 10.54 18.30
CA LEU A 312 -19.00 10.60 16.84
C LEU A 312 -20.03 11.62 16.36
N GLU A 313 -20.91 12.12 17.23
CA GLU A 313 -22.03 13.01 16.89
C GLU A 313 -21.59 14.28 16.13
N THR A 314 -20.43 14.81 16.48
CA THR A 314 -19.87 16.02 15.85
C THR A 314 -19.12 15.75 14.54
N LEU A 315 -18.88 14.49 14.19
CA LEU A 315 -18.02 14.13 13.07
C LEU A 315 -18.79 14.10 11.76
N THR A 316 -18.12 14.44 10.66
CA THR A 316 -18.70 14.42 9.30
C THR A 316 -18.73 13.02 8.68
N ILE A 317 -19.15 12.02 9.47
CA ILE A 317 -19.18 10.61 9.05
C ILE A 317 -20.49 10.32 8.32
N THR A 318 -20.37 9.59 7.21
CA THR A 318 -21.49 9.11 6.39
C THR A 318 -21.57 7.60 6.34
N HIS A 319 -20.45 6.90 6.55
CA HIS A 319 -20.36 5.45 6.54
C HIS A 319 -19.63 5.01 7.82
N LEU A 320 -20.26 4.17 8.63
CA LEU A 320 -19.69 3.70 9.88
C LEU A 320 -19.67 2.17 9.91
N GLN A 321 -18.49 1.59 10.08
CA GLN A 321 -18.34 0.16 10.30
C GLN A 321 -17.76 -0.08 11.68
N ILE A 322 -18.43 -0.91 12.48
CA ILE A 322 -18.01 -1.19 13.83
C ILE A 322 -17.77 -2.69 14.04
N GLY A 323 -16.52 -2.99 14.41
CA GLY A 323 -16.03 -4.33 14.67
C GLY A 323 -16.33 -4.86 16.07
N MET A 324 -16.57 -3.99 17.05
CA MET A 324 -16.72 -4.39 18.46
C MET A 324 -18.05 -5.11 18.73
N GLU A 325 -18.08 -5.86 19.83
CA GLU A 325 -19.30 -6.45 20.36
C GLU A 325 -20.23 -5.35 20.89
N MET A 326 -21.51 -5.41 20.52
CA MET A 326 -22.52 -4.42 20.95
C MET A 326 -23.80 -5.10 21.37
N ASP A 327 -24.42 -4.56 22.41
CA ASP A 327 -25.83 -4.83 22.72
C ASP A 327 -26.77 -4.02 21.81
N SER A 328 -28.05 -4.40 21.83
CA SER A 328 -29.10 -3.74 21.04
C SER A 328 -29.30 -2.27 21.41
N ALA A 329 -29.13 -1.90 22.69
CA ALA A 329 -29.30 -0.53 23.16
C ALA A 329 -28.23 0.40 22.57
N MET A 330 -26.97 -0.04 22.51
CA MET A 330 -25.86 0.69 21.92
C MET A 330 -26.04 0.85 20.41
N VAL A 331 -26.48 -0.21 19.71
CA VAL A 331 -26.82 -0.14 18.27
C VAL A 331 -27.87 0.94 18.00
N ILE A 332 -28.97 0.94 18.76
CA ILE A 332 -30.03 1.95 18.66
C ILE A 332 -29.47 3.35 18.95
N ALA A 333 -28.60 3.49 19.95
CA ALA A 333 -27.99 4.77 20.30
C ALA A 333 -27.11 5.33 19.17
N PHE A 334 -26.36 4.48 18.45
CA PHE A 334 -25.60 4.91 17.27
C PHE A 334 -26.50 5.36 16.12
N ILE A 335 -27.55 4.59 15.81
CA ILE A 335 -28.49 4.90 14.72
C ILE A 335 -29.23 6.21 14.99
N THR A 336 -29.67 6.41 16.22
CA THR A 336 -30.48 7.58 16.60
C THR A 336 -29.65 8.87 16.70
N LYS A 337 -28.40 8.80 17.16
CA LYS A 337 -27.56 9.99 17.35
C LYS A 337 -26.81 10.43 16.10
N LEU A 338 -26.50 9.53 15.18
CA LEU A 338 -25.68 9.84 14.00
C LEU A 338 -26.52 10.14 12.77
N SER A 339 -27.19 11.29 12.79
CA SER A 339 -28.15 11.74 11.77
C SER A 339 -27.62 11.87 10.35
N ARG A 340 -26.29 11.86 10.15
CA ARG A 340 -25.63 11.99 8.85
C ARG A 340 -25.27 10.66 8.20
N LEU A 341 -25.50 9.53 8.88
CA LEU A 341 -25.15 8.23 8.34
C LEU A 341 -26.06 7.84 7.18
N VAL A 342 -25.40 7.38 6.12
CA VAL A 342 -26.00 6.77 4.93
C VAL A 342 -25.90 5.25 5.01
N ASP A 343 -24.80 4.75 5.59
CA ASP A 343 -24.54 3.32 5.76
C ASP A 343 -23.95 3.05 7.14
N ILE A 344 -24.46 1.99 7.79
CA ILE A 344 -23.95 1.53 9.07
C ILE A 344 -23.85 0.01 9.06
N LYS A 345 -22.67 -0.51 9.44
CA LYS A 345 -22.38 -1.94 9.48
C LYS A 345 -21.83 -2.34 10.83
N PHE A 346 -22.57 -3.20 11.52
CA PHE A 346 -22.12 -3.88 12.73
C PHE A 346 -21.71 -5.30 12.39
N THR A 347 -20.57 -5.77 12.90
CA THR A 347 -20.13 -7.16 12.64
C THR A 347 -20.40 -8.13 13.78
N ASN A 348 -20.51 -7.64 15.02
CA ASN A 348 -20.70 -8.46 16.21
C ASN A 348 -21.79 -7.84 17.10
N VAL A 349 -23.07 -8.09 16.79
CA VAL A 349 -24.19 -7.64 17.64
C VAL A 349 -24.65 -8.81 18.48
N SER A 350 -24.55 -8.68 19.80
CA SER A 350 -25.21 -9.57 20.74
C SER A 350 -26.66 -9.10 20.88
N MET A 351 -27.58 -9.86 20.28
CA MET A 351 -28.99 -9.74 20.59
C MET A 351 -29.20 -10.60 21.83
N GLU A 352 -29.05 -10.02 23.02
CA GLU A 352 -29.72 -10.62 24.17
C GLU A 352 -31.20 -10.65 23.79
N ASP A 353 -31.79 -11.84 23.70
CA ASP A 353 -33.23 -11.98 23.56
C ASP A 353 -33.81 -11.03 24.60
N PRO A 354 -34.58 -9.98 24.21
CA PRO A 354 -35.35 -9.28 25.20
C PRO A 354 -36.16 -10.41 25.82
N VAL A 355 -35.84 -10.76 27.07
CA VAL A 355 -36.72 -11.57 27.87
C VAL A 355 -37.96 -10.71 27.93
N LEU A 356 -38.85 -10.96 26.97
CA LEU A 356 -40.25 -10.66 27.01
C LEU A 356 -40.67 -11.35 28.30
N ASN A 357 -40.56 -10.61 29.40
CA ASN A 357 -41.26 -10.89 30.63
C ASN A 357 -42.74 -10.72 30.28
N LEU A 358 -43.27 -11.71 29.56
CA LEU A 358 -44.68 -11.99 29.36
C LEU A 358 -45.27 -12.68 30.61
N ALA A 359 -44.53 -12.69 31.71
CA ALA A 359 -45.03 -12.98 33.03
C ALA A 359 -45.58 -11.70 33.68
N ASP A 360 -46.53 -11.05 33.00
CA ASP A 360 -47.51 -10.18 33.66
C ASP A 360 -48.88 -10.87 33.50
N PRO A 361 -49.37 -11.63 34.51
CA PRO A 361 -50.50 -12.52 34.35
C PRO A 361 -51.89 -11.83 34.34
N GLU A 362 -51.97 -10.49 34.22
CA GLU A 362 -53.24 -9.76 34.39
C GLU A 362 -53.95 -9.30 33.12
N ILE A 363 -53.50 -9.67 31.91
CA ILE A 363 -54.28 -9.40 30.68
C ILE A 363 -54.61 -10.71 29.96
N ASN A 364 -55.45 -11.52 30.61
CA ASN A 364 -56.28 -12.50 29.92
C ASN A 364 -57.45 -11.75 29.24
N GLY A 365 -57.25 -11.40 27.99
CA GLY A 365 -58.25 -10.76 27.13
C GLY A 365 -58.08 -11.18 25.68
N ASP A 366 -58.42 -12.44 25.40
CA ASP A 366 -58.91 -13.00 24.14
C ASP A 366 -58.55 -12.23 22.84
N ILE A 367 -57.40 -12.51 22.25
CA ILE A 367 -57.13 -12.27 20.82
C ILE A 367 -56.44 -13.49 20.22
N GLY A 368 -57.17 -14.17 19.34
CA GLY A 368 -56.65 -15.28 18.55
C GLY A 368 -55.72 -14.83 17.42
N LYS A 369 -54.70 -15.68 17.15
CA LYS A 369 -53.97 -15.88 15.88
C LYS A 369 -53.23 -14.63 15.35
N THR A 370 -51.91 -14.64 15.15
CA THR A 370 -51.17 -15.54 14.26
C THR A 370 -49.66 -15.29 14.49
N VAL A 371 -48.89 -16.31 14.86
CA VAL A 371 -47.43 -16.23 14.92
C VAL A 371 -46.88 -16.63 13.55
N VAL A 372 -46.24 -15.69 12.85
CA VAL A 372 -45.44 -15.98 11.65
C VAL A 372 -44.00 -16.19 12.09
N PRO A 373 -43.37 -17.36 11.87
CA PRO A 373 -41.97 -17.55 12.22
C PRO A 373 -41.08 -16.82 11.22
N PHE A 374 -40.12 -16.05 11.74
CA PHE A 374 -39.02 -15.50 10.95
C PHE A 374 -38.16 -16.67 10.45
N ALA A 375 -38.10 -16.84 9.12
CA ALA A 375 -37.21 -17.80 8.48
C ALA A 375 -35.77 -17.27 8.51
N ALA A 376 -34.87 -18.00 9.17
CA ALA A 376 -33.43 -17.78 9.06
C ALA A 376 -32.97 -18.06 7.61
N PRO A 377 -32.07 -17.27 7.03
CA PRO A 377 -31.48 -17.61 5.74
C PRO A 377 -30.53 -18.79 5.91
N ILE A 378 -30.89 -19.92 5.27
CA ILE A 378 -30.03 -21.07 5.06
C ILE A 378 -28.94 -20.66 4.06
N ASN A 379 -27.76 -20.25 4.56
CA ASN A 379 -26.58 -20.12 3.73
C ASN A 379 -25.91 -21.50 3.58
N LYS A 380 -26.42 -22.29 2.63
CA LYS A 380 -25.69 -23.41 2.03
C LYS A 380 -24.97 -22.90 0.78
N THR A 381 -23.67 -22.64 0.86
CA THR A 381 -22.78 -23.03 -0.25
C THR A 381 -21.38 -23.31 0.30
N GLN A 382 -21.04 -24.59 0.30
CA GLN A 382 -19.69 -25.09 0.44
C GLN A 382 -18.94 -24.99 -0.90
N ARG A 383 -17.61 -24.83 -0.80
CA ARG A 383 -16.55 -25.22 -1.76
C ARG A 383 -16.42 -24.31 -3.00
N ASN A 384 -15.23 -23.79 -3.33
CA ASN A 384 -14.04 -24.59 -3.63
C ASN A 384 -12.71 -24.03 -3.09
N ARG A 385 -11.92 -24.98 -2.60
CA ARG A 385 -10.45 -24.93 -2.49
C ARG A 385 -9.85 -24.83 -3.89
N PHE A 386 -8.81 -24.01 -4.04
CA PHE A 386 -7.68 -24.36 -4.90
C PHE A 386 -6.39 -24.03 -4.14
N GLN A 387 -5.72 -25.11 -3.72
CA GLN A 387 -4.28 -25.16 -3.58
C GLN A 387 -3.73 -25.47 -4.98
N ASN A 388 -2.74 -24.71 -5.40
CA ASN A 388 -1.52 -25.14 -6.11
C ASN A 388 -0.53 -23.99 -6.07
#